data_AF-A0A7C5QM25-F1
#
_entry.id   AF-A0A7C5QM25-F1
#
_cell.length_a   1.000
_cell.length_b   1.000
_cell.length_c   1.000
_cell.angle_alpha   90.00
_cell.angle_beta   90.00
_cell.angle_gamma   90.00
#
_symmetry.space_group_name_H-M   'P 1'
#
loop_
_entity.id
_entity.type
_entity.pdbx_description
1 polymer ?
#
loop_
_entity_poly.entity_id
_entity_poly.type
_entity_poly.pdbx_seq_one_letter_code
_entity_poly.pdbx_strand_id
1 'polypeptide(L)'
;MEDSMEKGEGKCVLQPPDSDFDGLPNFKDWDSDNNGRPDSVDGLEDVDRDGVPNAYDKDDDGDGLEDSVEIGPDSREPVDTDHDGVPDMWDLDSDNDTVLDSDERRGDADLDGIPNFRDTDSDNDGIPDRIEAGDENPQTPPVDSDEDGNPDYTDIDSDNDGLDDRLESITGCSGSLVDSDGDGFTDLAEYTVGTDCADANSKIDGFYLILPFKPTGPSEVREFDFSTKIRQADVFFLIDSTGSMYEEIDTIKTKLQGTIVPGIVAEIPDAWIGVGEFRDECDTGYFPVRVRQNVTNDIPAVQSAINAFTSDGGCGYTTILEALYQMVTGEGFGAHLPPAPGCLDTGWGYPCFRVGALPIFIGFSDAEARNGPSGIVYDSDPPIFPTPHSYAQVINALNDVGARFIGVDSGEADVDFRAISIDTGTVSRSGSPLLFEIASDGHDIDLTIVEAVVTLASQVAFDVDTIVAEIPPVNDGIDATQFIKRVTPLRASPAENVTGMDEHVFYGVLPGAILTFEVEFLNDFLDEERMPRAFRCKIIVRGNRTTNLDEKEVLIIVPGEIGFLG
;
A
#
# COMPACT_ATOMS: atom_id res chain seq x y z
N MET A 1 -75.38 -20.03 23.31
CA MET A 1 -75.51 -21.06 22.26
C MET A 1 -74.95 -22.32 22.88
N GLU A 2 -75.84 -23.26 23.14
CA GLU A 2 -75.49 -24.63 23.53
C GLU A 2 -74.81 -25.32 22.35
N ASP A 3 -73.79 -26.12 22.63
CA ASP A 3 -73.54 -27.44 22.02
C ASP A 3 -72.38 -28.07 22.83
N SER A 4 -72.68 -28.85 23.86
CA SER A 4 -72.96 -30.30 23.84
C SER A 4 -71.68 -31.11 24.06
N MET A 5 -71.48 -31.49 25.33
CA MET A 5 -70.56 -32.55 25.76
C MET A 5 -70.86 -33.85 25.03
N GLU A 6 -69.88 -34.37 24.29
CA GLU A 6 -69.85 -35.78 23.89
C GLU A 6 -69.06 -36.56 24.95
N LYS A 7 -69.79 -37.33 25.77
CA LYS A 7 -69.19 -38.36 26.62
C LYS A 7 -68.90 -39.58 25.75
N GLY A 8 -67.65 -39.71 25.30
CA GLY A 8 -67.11 -40.95 24.77
C GLY A 8 -66.48 -41.78 25.90
N GLU A 9 -67.01 -42.98 26.13
CA GLU A 9 -66.43 -43.99 27.02
C GLU A 9 -65.09 -44.47 26.46
N GLY A 10 -63.99 -43.83 26.85
CA GLY A 10 -62.65 -44.33 26.61
C GLY A 10 -62.36 -45.51 27.53
N LYS A 11 -62.37 -46.73 27.01
CA LYS A 11 -61.65 -47.85 27.63
C LYS A 11 -60.20 -47.41 27.79
N CYS A 12 -59.76 -47.22 29.03
CA CYS A 12 -58.34 -47.23 29.37
C CYS A 12 -57.83 -48.65 29.13
N VAL A 13 -57.42 -48.94 27.90
CA VAL A 13 -56.55 -50.08 27.62
C VAL A 13 -55.16 -49.53 27.85
N LEU A 14 -54.58 -49.83 29.01
CA LEU A 14 -53.14 -49.66 29.19
C LEU A 14 -52.51 -50.59 28.15
N GLN A 15 -52.08 -50.03 27.02
CA GLN A 15 -51.14 -50.75 26.18
C GLN A 15 -49.87 -50.92 27.03
N PRO A 16 -49.36 -52.14 27.16
CA PRO A 16 -48.07 -52.32 27.80
C PRO A 16 -47.01 -51.48 27.06
N PRO A 17 -46.01 -50.92 27.78
CA PRO A 17 -44.92 -50.15 27.16
C PRO A 17 -44.24 -50.93 26.04
N ASP A 18 -43.79 -50.20 25.04
CA ASP A 18 -43.15 -50.62 23.79
C ASP A 18 -42.17 -49.49 23.46
N SER A 19 -40.92 -49.62 23.91
CA SER A 19 -39.89 -48.56 23.95
C SER A 19 -39.30 -48.28 22.57
N ASP A 20 -39.06 -49.32 21.77
CA ASP A 20 -38.54 -49.19 20.41
C ASP A 20 -39.62 -49.02 19.32
N PHE A 21 -40.89 -49.27 19.68
CA PHE A 21 -42.06 -49.21 18.81
C PHE A 21 -42.08 -50.28 17.69
N ASP A 22 -41.44 -51.44 17.89
CA ASP A 22 -41.46 -52.54 16.92
C ASP A 22 -42.79 -53.35 16.94
N GLY A 23 -43.63 -53.11 17.95
CA GLY A 23 -44.93 -53.75 18.16
C GLY A 23 -44.90 -54.94 19.14
N LEU A 24 -43.75 -55.25 19.73
CA LEU A 24 -43.58 -56.13 20.87
C LEU A 24 -43.49 -55.28 22.15
N PRO A 25 -44.36 -55.53 23.15
CA PRO A 25 -44.23 -54.81 24.41
C PRO A 25 -42.99 -55.25 25.19
N ASN A 26 -42.29 -54.33 25.86
CA ASN A 26 -40.98 -54.53 26.52
C ASN A 26 -40.87 -55.87 27.29
N PHE A 27 -41.89 -56.24 28.08
CA PHE A 27 -41.88 -57.50 28.84
C PHE A 27 -41.85 -58.80 28.00
N LYS A 28 -41.94 -58.69 26.67
CA LYS A 28 -41.85 -59.76 25.68
C LYS A 28 -40.79 -59.49 24.62
N ASP A 29 -40.16 -58.33 24.66
CA ASP A 29 -38.99 -58.07 23.84
C ASP A 29 -37.77 -58.77 24.42
N TRP A 30 -36.79 -59.03 23.56
CA TRP A 30 -35.46 -59.45 23.95
C TRP A 30 -34.49 -58.28 24.09
N ASP A 31 -34.77 -57.17 23.40
CA ASP A 31 -33.98 -55.93 23.29
C ASP A 31 -35.00 -54.79 23.09
N SER A 32 -35.48 -54.23 24.20
CA SER A 32 -36.68 -53.37 24.22
C SER A 32 -36.42 -51.95 23.73
N ASP A 33 -35.19 -51.47 23.76
CA ASP A 33 -34.75 -50.17 23.23
C ASP A 33 -34.15 -50.28 21.82
N ASN A 34 -33.82 -51.50 21.38
CA ASN A 34 -33.27 -51.85 20.09
C ASN A 34 -31.88 -51.21 19.84
N ASN A 35 -31.07 -51.09 20.90
CA ASN A 35 -29.66 -50.73 20.82
C ASN A 35 -28.75 -51.91 20.39
N GLY A 36 -29.32 -53.11 20.25
CA GLY A 36 -28.61 -54.32 19.82
C GLY A 36 -28.04 -55.14 20.97
N ARG A 37 -28.30 -54.72 22.22
CA ARG A 37 -27.93 -55.39 23.46
C ARG A 37 -29.21 -55.85 24.17
N PRO A 38 -29.26 -57.09 24.69
CA PRO A 38 -30.50 -57.58 25.27
C PRO A 38 -30.75 -57.09 26.68
N ASP A 39 -32.00 -56.82 27.03
CA ASP A 39 -32.49 -56.31 28.33
C ASP A 39 -31.84 -56.97 29.57
N SER A 40 -31.49 -58.25 29.44
CA SER A 40 -30.83 -59.03 30.50
C SER A 40 -29.39 -58.59 30.81
N VAL A 41 -28.78 -57.81 29.92
CA VAL A 41 -27.41 -57.31 29.99
C VAL A 41 -27.42 -55.83 30.39
N ASP A 42 -28.27 -54.99 29.78
CA ASP A 42 -28.43 -53.57 30.17
C ASP A 42 -29.00 -53.43 31.59
N GLY A 43 -29.95 -54.31 31.92
CA GLY A 43 -30.44 -54.44 33.29
C GLY A 43 -31.49 -53.41 33.67
N LEU A 44 -31.60 -53.11 34.96
CA LEU A 44 -32.61 -52.19 35.50
C LEU A 44 -31.96 -51.03 36.25
N GLU A 45 -30.70 -50.73 35.90
CA GLU A 45 -30.05 -49.49 36.30
C GLU A 45 -30.69 -48.34 35.51
N ASP A 46 -30.38 -47.11 35.90
CA ASP A 46 -31.03 -45.87 35.45
C ASP A 46 -29.95 -44.80 35.61
N VAL A 47 -29.08 -44.71 34.60
CA VAL A 47 -27.80 -43.98 34.64
C VAL A 47 -28.07 -42.48 34.70
N ASP A 48 -28.92 -41.95 33.82
CA ASP A 48 -29.32 -40.54 33.75
C ASP A 48 -30.35 -40.11 34.83
N ARG A 49 -31.08 -41.07 35.40
CA ARG A 49 -32.14 -40.89 36.43
C ARG A 49 -33.39 -40.17 35.92
N ASP A 50 -33.76 -40.32 34.66
CA ASP A 50 -35.03 -39.82 34.14
C ASP A 50 -36.24 -40.66 34.60
N GLY A 51 -35.97 -41.88 35.09
CA GLY A 51 -36.95 -42.85 35.59
C GLY A 51 -37.33 -43.96 34.61
N VAL A 52 -36.66 -44.05 33.47
CA VAL A 52 -36.67 -45.16 32.52
C VAL A 52 -35.42 -46.01 32.77
N PRO A 53 -35.56 -47.30 33.14
CA PRO A 53 -34.40 -48.16 33.29
C PRO A 53 -33.70 -48.42 31.96
N ASN A 54 -32.38 -48.53 31.98
CA ASN A 54 -31.51 -48.67 30.82
C ASN A 54 -31.98 -49.67 29.75
N ALA A 55 -32.42 -50.87 30.16
CA ALA A 55 -32.97 -51.87 29.23
C ALA A 55 -34.23 -51.46 28.45
N TYR A 56 -34.75 -50.25 28.68
CA TYR A 56 -35.91 -49.67 28.02
C TYR A 56 -35.66 -48.24 27.55
N ASP A 57 -34.47 -47.71 27.80
CA ASP A 57 -34.05 -46.36 27.42
C ASP A 57 -33.18 -46.44 26.17
N LYS A 58 -33.25 -45.42 25.33
CA LYS A 58 -32.50 -45.38 24.07
C LYS A 58 -31.21 -44.56 24.17
N ASP A 59 -31.04 -43.87 25.28
CA ASP A 59 -30.04 -42.85 25.56
C ASP A 59 -29.82 -42.94 27.07
N ASP A 60 -28.98 -43.89 27.47
CA ASP A 60 -28.88 -44.35 28.86
C ASP A 60 -28.29 -43.29 29.80
N ASP A 61 -27.42 -42.40 29.32
CA ASP A 61 -26.80 -41.32 30.09
C ASP A 61 -27.44 -39.93 29.87
N GLY A 62 -28.31 -39.80 28.86
CA GLY A 62 -29.17 -38.64 28.65
C GLY A 62 -28.44 -37.45 28.03
N ASP A 63 -27.36 -37.70 27.29
CA ASP A 63 -26.56 -36.70 26.60
C ASP A 63 -27.18 -36.27 25.24
N GLY A 64 -28.11 -37.06 24.71
CA GLY A 64 -28.80 -36.86 23.44
C GLY A 64 -28.27 -37.69 22.26
N LEU A 65 -27.31 -38.57 22.49
CA LEU A 65 -26.85 -39.61 21.58
C LEU A 65 -27.54 -40.94 21.93
N GLU A 66 -28.16 -41.58 20.92
CA GLU A 66 -28.78 -42.89 21.17
C GLU A 66 -27.71 -44.00 21.28
N ASP A 67 -27.76 -44.84 22.32
CA ASP A 67 -26.88 -45.98 22.61
C ASP A 67 -26.48 -46.82 21.39
N SER A 68 -27.40 -46.94 20.43
CA SER A 68 -27.16 -47.64 19.17
C SER A 68 -25.98 -47.07 18.35
N VAL A 69 -25.52 -45.87 18.69
CA VAL A 69 -24.35 -45.17 18.11
C VAL A 69 -23.13 -45.28 19.02
N GLU A 70 -23.25 -45.16 20.34
CA GLU A 70 -22.11 -45.33 21.25
C GLU A 70 -21.73 -46.79 21.52
N ILE A 71 -22.62 -47.78 21.36
CA ILE A 71 -22.24 -49.18 21.59
C ILE A 71 -21.09 -49.64 20.66
N GLY A 72 -20.97 -49.04 19.48
CA GLY A 72 -19.97 -49.40 18.49
C GLY A 72 -20.26 -50.74 17.79
N PRO A 73 -19.25 -51.39 17.17
CA PRO A 73 -19.49 -52.48 16.23
C PRO A 73 -19.85 -53.85 16.86
N ASP A 74 -19.58 -54.07 18.15
CA ASP A 74 -19.93 -55.31 18.86
C ASP A 74 -20.64 -55.00 20.19
N SER A 75 -21.96 -55.20 20.23
CA SER A 75 -22.78 -54.97 21.44
C SER A 75 -22.45 -55.85 22.65
N ARG A 76 -21.55 -56.83 22.50
CA ARG A 76 -21.02 -57.62 23.64
C ARG A 76 -19.76 -57.05 24.24
N GLU A 77 -19.07 -56.18 23.51
CA GLU A 77 -17.87 -55.47 23.92
C GLU A 77 -18.10 -53.99 23.58
N PRO A 78 -18.99 -53.29 24.32
CA PRO A 78 -19.20 -51.86 24.13
C PRO A 78 -17.88 -51.09 24.15
N VAL A 79 -17.81 -50.04 23.33
CA VAL A 79 -16.64 -49.16 23.27
C VAL A 79 -16.53 -48.39 24.60
N ASP A 80 -15.28 -48.15 24.99
CA ASP A 80 -14.83 -47.41 26.18
C ASP A 80 -13.61 -46.63 25.67
N THR A 81 -13.85 -45.43 25.18
CA THR A 81 -12.90 -44.66 24.37
C THR A 81 -11.76 -44.13 25.23
N ASP A 82 -12.06 -43.55 26.40
CA ASP A 82 -11.06 -43.04 27.34
C ASP A 82 -10.42 -44.13 28.25
N HIS A 83 -10.98 -45.34 28.26
CA HIS A 83 -10.54 -46.49 29.05
C HIS A 83 -10.65 -46.30 30.58
N ASP A 84 -11.61 -45.51 31.07
CA ASP A 84 -11.85 -45.32 32.50
C ASP A 84 -12.68 -46.48 33.12
N GLY A 85 -13.31 -47.29 32.27
CA GLY A 85 -14.12 -48.44 32.64
C GLY A 85 -15.64 -48.20 32.66
N VAL A 86 -16.09 -47.01 32.27
CA VAL A 86 -17.46 -46.68 31.88
C VAL A 86 -17.53 -46.76 30.35
N PRO A 87 -18.40 -47.61 29.77
CA PRO A 87 -18.60 -47.61 28.32
C PRO A 87 -19.22 -46.30 27.84
N ASP A 88 -18.89 -45.88 26.62
CA ASP A 88 -19.34 -44.63 25.99
C ASP A 88 -20.86 -44.40 26.11
N MET A 89 -21.69 -45.44 25.92
CA MET A 89 -23.17 -45.34 26.05
C MET A 89 -23.67 -44.97 27.46
N TRP A 90 -22.78 -44.94 28.46
CA TRP A 90 -23.06 -44.63 29.86
C TRP A 90 -22.16 -43.49 30.37
N ASP A 91 -21.44 -42.82 29.48
CA ASP A 91 -20.49 -41.75 29.78
C ASP A 91 -20.95 -40.44 29.14
N LEU A 92 -20.91 -39.36 29.90
CA LEU A 92 -21.33 -38.04 29.38
C LEU A 92 -20.23 -37.36 28.55
N ASP A 93 -19.01 -37.89 28.62
CA ASP A 93 -17.77 -37.38 28.00
C ASP A 93 -16.90 -38.60 27.63
N SER A 94 -17.21 -39.21 26.48
CA SER A 94 -16.73 -40.52 26.05
C SER A 94 -15.20 -40.61 25.88
N ASP A 95 -14.53 -39.51 25.51
CA ASP A 95 -13.08 -39.45 25.33
C ASP A 95 -12.35 -38.60 26.40
N ASN A 96 -13.09 -37.99 27.32
CA ASN A 96 -12.63 -37.29 28.52
C ASN A 96 -11.76 -36.08 28.19
N ASP A 97 -12.12 -35.39 27.11
CA ASP A 97 -11.46 -34.19 26.66
C ASP A 97 -12.12 -32.90 27.18
N THR A 98 -13.11 -32.99 28.07
CA THR A 98 -13.81 -31.86 28.70
C THR A 98 -14.83 -31.14 27.82
N VAL A 99 -15.00 -31.54 26.56
CA VAL A 99 -16.21 -31.29 25.80
C VAL A 99 -17.19 -32.44 26.10
N LEU A 100 -18.49 -32.16 26.16
CA LEU A 100 -19.48 -33.23 26.39
C LEU A 100 -19.98 -33.77 25.06
N ASP A 101 -20.28 -35.06 25.01
CA ASP A 101 -20.90 -35.75 23.88
C ASP A 101 -22.19 -35.02 23.39
N SER A 102 -22.92 -34.39 24.32
CA SER A 102 -24.12 -33.57 24.04
C SER A 102 -23.86 -32.31 23.19
N ASP A 103 -22.65 -31.76 23.28
CA ASP A 103 -22.17 -30.59 22.52
C ASP A 103 -21.51 -31.03 21.20
N GLU A 104 -20.72 -32.10 21.20
CA GLU A 104 -19.97 -32.64 20.04
C GLU A 104 -20.85 -33.39 19.03
N ARG A 105 -21.77 -34.19 19.57
CA ARG A 105 -22.72 -35.01 18.84
C ARG A 105 -22.03 -35.94 17.84
N ARG A 106 -22.74 -36.32 16.78
CA ARG A 106 -22.28 -37.26 15.74
C ARG A 106 -21.45 -36.59 14.64
N GLY A 107 -20.80 -35.47 14.94
CA GLY A 107 -19.88 -34.77 14.01
C GLY A 107 -18.66 -35.64 13.65
N ASP A 108 -17.95 -35.24 12.62
CA ASP A 108 -16.65 -35.80 12.18
C ASP A 108 -15.98 -34.65 11.41
N ALA A 109 -15.37 -33.72 12.15
CA ALA A 109 -14.96 -32.42 11.62
C ALA A 109 -13.80 -32.57 10.62
N ASP A 110 -12.83 -33.41 10.94
CA ASP A 110 -11.64 -33.69 10.11
C ASP A 110 -11.85 -34.79 9.03
N LEU A 111 -12.96 -35.52 9.09
CA LEU A 111 -13.34 -36.61 8.17
C LEU A 111 -12.40 -37.82 8.20
N ASP A 112 -11.74 -38.09 9.33
CA ASP A 112 -10.89 -39.28 9.50
C ASP A 112 -11.70 -40.56 9.79
N GLY A 113 -12.98 -40.39 10.14
CA GLY A 113 -13.95 -41.46 10.43
C GLY A 113 -14.10 -41.82 11.90
N ILE A 114 -13.44 -41.09 12.81
CA ILE A 114 -13.70 -41.04 14.24
C ILE A 114 -14.70 -39.90 14.47
N PRO A 115 -15.87 -40.16 15.08
CA PRO A 115 -16.78 -39.07 15.42
C PRO A 115 -16.20 -38.18 16.53
N ASN A 116 -16.54 -36.89 16.52
CA ASN A 116 -16.02 -35.89 17.47
C ASN A 116 -16.09 -36.34 18.93
N PHE A 117 -17.24 -36.86 19.41
CA PHE A 117 -17.40 -37.40 20.78
C PHE A 117 -16.47 -38.57 21.17
N ARG A 118 -15.56 -38.97 20.29
CA ARG A 118 -14.55 -40.01 20.49
C ARG A 118 -13.16 -39.58 20.03
N ASP A 119 -13.01 -38.32 19.62
CA ASP A 119 -11.81 -37.77 19.05
C ASP A 119 -11.30 -36.58 19.87
N THR A 120 -10.18 -36.80 20.56
CA THR A 120 -9.56 -35.81 21.44
C THR A 120 -8.90 -34.61 20.73
N ASP A 121 -9.06 -34.51 19.41
CA ASP A 121 -8.49 -33.53 18.46
C ASP A 121 -9.41 -33.51 17.21
N SER A 122 -10.66 -33.06 17.40
CA SER A 122 -11.80 -33.24 16.48
C SER A 122 -11.62 -32.63 15.08
N ASP A 123 -10.78 -31.60 14.94
CA ASP A 123 -10.45 -30.95 13.66
C ASP A 123 -9.02 -31.24 13.15
N ASN A 124 -8.22 -31.93 13.96
CA ASN A 124 -6.87 -32.40 13.67
C ASN A 124 -5.87 -31.27 13.36
N ASP A 125 -6.09 -30.09 13.94
CA ASP A 125 -5.15 -29.00 13.85
C ASP A 125 -3.90 -29.26 14.75
N GLY A 126 -4.01 -30.18 15.72
CA GLY A 126 -2.94 -30.59 16.64
C GLY A 126 -2.93 -29.84 17.98
N ILE A 127 -3.96 -29.04 18.24
CA ILE A 127 -4.39 -28.55 19.54
C ILE A 127 -5.49 -29.53 20.02
N PRO A 128 -5.36 -30.11 21.23
CA PRO A 128 -6.41 -31.01 21.71
C PRO A 128 -7.65 -30.26 22.17
N ASP A 129 -8.85 -30.80 21.92
CA ASP A 129 -10.17 -30.26 22.28
C ASP A 129 -10.26 -29.78 23.74
N ARG A 130 -9.62 -30.49 24.67
CA ARG A 130 -9.44 -30.08 26.09
C ARG A 130 -8.78 -28.72 26.33
N ILE A 131 -8.11 -28.16 25.34
CA ILE A 131 -7.50 -26.84 25.36
C ILE A 131 -8.47 -25.83 24.75
N GLU A 132 -9.12 -26.19 23.65
CA GLU A 132 -10.09 -25.34 22.92
C GLU A 132 -11.44 -25.22 23.61
N ALA A 133 -11.81 -26.18 24.46
CA ALA A 133 -12.93 -26.08 25.38
C ALA A 133 -12.84 -24.84 26.30
N GLY A 134 -11.63 -24.26 26.44
CA GLY A 134 -11.36 -22.99 27.11
C GLY A 134 -11.25 -23.08 28.63
N ASP A 135 -11.83 -24.10 29.27
CA ASP A 135 -11.61 -24.44 30.67
C ASP A 135 -11.85 -25.93 30.98
N GLU A 136 -11.51 -26.36 32.21
CA GLU A 136 -11.64 -27.77 32.62
C GLU A 136 -13.06 -28.13 33.13
N ASN A 137 -14.06 -27.26 32.98
CA ASN A 137 -15.41 -27.49 33.49
C ASN A 137 -16.37 -27.82 32.33
N PRO A 138 -16.70 -29.10 32.09
CA PRO A 138 -17.53 -29.53 30.93
C PRO A 138 -18.99 -29.05 30.97
N GLN A 139 -19.34 -28.16 31.90
CA GLN A 139 -20.65 -27.52 31.98
C GLN A 139 -20.62 -26.07 31.44
N THR A 140 -19.44 -25.55 31.09
CA THR A 140 -19.33 -24.35 30.27
C THR A 140 -19.58 -24.77 28.81
N PRO A 141 -20.38 -24.00 28.05
CA PRO A 141 -20.46 -24.22 26.61
C PRO A 141 -19.07 -24.09 25.99
N PRO A 142 -18.74 -24.90 24.97
CA PRO A 142 -17.49 -24.78 24.22
C PRO A 142 -17.25 -23.36 23.72
N VAL A 143 -15.97 -22.99 23.61
CA VAL A 143 -15.58 -21.68 23.07
C VAL A 143 -15.89 -21.66 21.56
N ASP A 144 -16.28 -20.48 21.08
CA ASP A 144 -16.53 -20.13 19.69
C ASP A 144 -15.97 -18.71 19.56
N SER A 145 -14.71 -18.62 19.13
CA SER A 145 -13.87 -17.44 19.22
C SER A 145 -14.26 -16.35 18.21
N ASP A 146 -14.79 -16.73 17.04
CA ASP A 146 -15.23 -15.81 16.00
C ASP A 146 -16.77 -15.59 15.97
N GLU A 147 -17.52 -16.33 16.79
CA GLU A 147 -18.98 -16.31 16.92
C GLU A 147 -19.74 -16.74 15.63
N ASP A 148 -19.16 -17.60 14.80
CA ASP A 148 -19.81 -18.10 13.57
C ASP A 148 -20.76 -19.31 13.81
N GLY A 149 -20.65 -19.92 15.00
CA GLY A 149 -21.42 -21.07 15.44
C GLY A 149 -20.74 -22.43 15.26
N ASN A 150 -19.49 -22.46 14.78
CA ASN A 150 -18.57 -23.60 14.81
C ASN A 150 -17.64 -23.42 16.02
N PRO A 151 -17.72 -24.28 17.06
CA PRO A 151 -16.83 -24.18 18.20
C PRO A 151 -15.36 -24.42 17.84
N ASP A 152 -14.44 -23.81 18.60
CA ASP A 152 -12.99 -23.85 18.39
C ASP A 152 -12.46 -25.29 18.21
N TYR A 153 -12.91 -26.26 19.02
CA TYR A 153 -12.48 -27.67 18.91
C TYR A 153 -12.87 -28.35 17.58
N THR A 154 -13.71 -27.71 16.76
CA THR A 154 -14.13 -28.19 15.43
C THR A 154 -13.74 -27.22 14.31
N ASP A 155 -12.94 -26.20 14.63
CA ASP A 155 -12.59 -25.13 13.71
C ASP A 155 -11.07 -24.94 13.63
N ILE A 156 -10.53 -25.25 12.46
CA ILE A 156 -9.10 -25.21 12.17
C ILE A 156 -8.52 -23.77 12.07
N ASP A 157 -9.38 -22.75 12.10
CA ASP A 157 -9.06 -21.31 12.14
C ASP A 157 -10.07 -20.62 13.08
N SER A 158 -9.94 -20.90 14.39
CA SER A 158 -10.91 -20.55 15.45
C SER A 158 -11.30 -19.07 15.50
N ASP A 159 -10.43 -18.16 15.08
CA ASP A 159 -10.71 -16.72 15.04
C ASP A 159 -11.00 -16.15 13.64
N ASN A 160 -10.93 -17.01 12.62
CA ASN A 160 -11.17 -16.73 11.20
C ASN A 160 -10.32 -15.56 10.66
N ASP A 161 -9.08 -15.40 11.13
CA ASP A 161 -8.14 -14.37 10.63
C ASP A 161 -7.44 -14.77 9.33
N GLY A 162 -7.51 -16.06 8.96
CA GLY A 162 -6.91 -16.63 7.76
C GLY A 162 -5.53 -17.26 8.00
N LEU A 163 -5.19 -17.59 9.24
CA LEU A 163 -4.01 -18.32 9.68
C LEU A 163 -4.44 -19.48 10.58
N ASP A 164 -4.20 -20.73 10.17
CA ASP A 164 -4.64 -21.90 10.94
C ASP A 164 -4.08 -21.92 12.38
N ASP A 165 -4.91 -22.39 13.32
CA ASP A 165 -4.62 -22.49 14.76
C ASP A 165 -3.32 -23.24 15.05
N ARG A 166 -3.10 -24.34 14.32
CA ARG A 166 -1.83 -25.09 14.32
C ARG A 166 -0.62 -24.20 14.07
N LEU A 167 -0.70 -23.35 13.07
CA LEU A 167 0.41 -22.52 12.63
C LEU A 167 0.70 -21.46 13.67
N GLU A 168 -0.35 -20.87 14.24
CA GLU A 168 -0.28 -19.94 15.36
C GLU A 168 0.35 -20.55 16.60
N SER A 169 -0.09 -21.75 16.98
CA SER A 169 0.48 -22.51 18.09
C SER A 169 1.99 -22.75 17.91
N ILE A 170 2.43 -23.04 16.68
CA ILE A 170 3.86 -23.21 16.35
C ILE A 170 4.63 -21.89 16.38
N THR A 171 4.00 -20.77 16.01
CA THR A 171 4.62 -19.44 16.01
C THR A 171 4.52 -18.72 17.35
N GLY A 172 3.72 -19.25 18.28
CA GLY A 172 3.47 -18.65 19.59
C GLY A 172 2.39 -17.57 19.58
N CYS A 173 1.60 -17.49 18.50
CA CYS A 173 0.37 -16.72 18.44
C CYS A 173 -0.78 -17.51 19.11
N SER A 174 -1.98 -16.96 19.11
CA SER A 174 -3.15 -17.45 19.81
C SER A 174 -4.29 -17.63 18.83
N GLY A 175 -4.63 -18.89 18.51
CA GLY A 175 -5.73 -19.22 17.60
C GLY A 175 -7.11 -18.66 17.95
N SER A 176 -7.32 -18.30 19.21
CA SER A 176 -8.56 -17.64 19.64
C SER A 176 -8.57 -16.11 19.44
N LEU A 177 -7.54 -15.49 18.85
CA LEU A 177 -7.36 -14.03 18.82
C LEU A 177 -6.68 -13.52 17.54
N VAL A 178 -7.48 -12.83 16.70
CA VAL A 178 -7.05 -12.21 15.44
C VAL A 178 -5.78 -11.34 15.55
N ASP A 179 -5.50 -10.79 16.73
CA ASP A 179 -4.32 -9.99 17.06
C ASP A 179 -3.87 -10.39 18.47
N SER A 180 -2.92 -11.32 18.53
CA SER A 180 -2.46 -11.97 19.75
C SER A 180 -1.96 -11.01 20.83
N ASP A 181 -1.29 -9.92 20.44
CA ASP A 181 -0.68 -8.98 21.37
C ASP A 181 -1.41 -7.63 21.50
N GLY A 182 -2.46 -7.44 20.69
CA GLY A 182 -3.38 -6.31 20.72
C GLY A 182 -2.77 -5.02 20.22
N ASP A 183 -1.83 -5.10 19.28
CA ASP A 183 -1.06 -3.95 18.81
C ASP A 183 -1.59 -3.28 17.53
N GLY A 184 -2.58 -3.92 16.90
CA GLY A 184 -3.24 -3.51 15.65
C GLY A 184 -2.77 -4.23 14.38
N PHE A 185 -1.84 -5.18 14.47
CA PHE A 185 -1.46 -6.08 13.38
C PHE A 185 -2.07 -7.47 13.60
N THR A 186 -2.68 -8.06 12.57
CA THR A 186 -3.24 -9.41 12.71
C THR A 186 -2.14 -10.46 12.65
N ASP A 187 -2.39 -11.62 13.23
CA ASP A 187 -1.43 -12.71 13.31
C ASP A 187 -1.06 -13.23 11.91
N LEU A 188 -2.05 -13.36 11.02
CA LEU A 188 -1.82 -13.59 9.59
C LEU A 188 -0.85 -12.58 8.98
N ALA A 189 -1.04 -11.29 9.25
CA ALA A 189 -0.24 -10.23 8.65
C ALA A 189 1.21 -10.32 9.12
N GLU A 190 1.41 -10.52 10.41
CA GLU A 190 2.72 -10.63 11.04
C GLU A 190 3.48 -11.87 10.61
N TYR A 191 2.81 -13.03 10.62
CA TYR A 191 3.36 -14.27 10.10
C TYR A 191 3.86 -14.11 8.65
N THR A 192 3.03 -13.49 7.81
CA THR A 192 3.33 -13.34 6.38
C THR A 192 4.55 -12.45 6.13
N VAL A 193 4.76 -11.41 6.94
CA VAL A 193 5.93 -10.52 6.81
C VAL A 193 7.14 -10.93 7.64
N GLY A 194 6.96 -11.91 8.54
CA GLY A 194 7.98 -12.39 9.46
C GLY A 194 8.24 -11.46 10.64
N THR A 195 7.22 -10.73 11.11
CA THR A 195 7.23 -10.08 12.43
C THR A 195 6.76 -11.08 13.51
N ASP A 196 6.52 -10.62 14.73
CA ASP A 196 6.36 -11.49 15.90
C ASP A 196 5.03 -11.14 16.56
N CYS A 197 4.00 -11.94 16.28
CA CYS A 197 2.61 -11.79 16.74
C CYS A 197 2.46 -11.74 18.27
N ALA A 198 3.48 -12.18 19.02
CA ALA A 198 3.46 -12.20 20.47
C ALA A 198 4.23 -11.04 21.11
N ASP A 199 4.82 -10.12 20.31
CA ASP A 199 5.56 -8.95 20.80
C ASP A 199 5.02 -7.65 20.20
N ALA A 200 4.25 -6.90 20.99
CA ALA A 200 3.63 -5.64 20.59
C ALA A 200 4.61 -4.50 20.21
N ASN A 201 5.92 -4.76 20.21
CA ASN A 201 6.96 -3.87 19.69
C ASN A 201 7.50 -4.30 18.31
N SER A 202 7.22 -5.52 17.88
CA SER A 202 7.32 -5.97 16.50
C SER A 202 6.25 -5.22 15.71
N LYS A 203 6.59 -4.65 14.54
CA LYS A 203 5.67 -3.77 13.81
C LYS A 203 5.80 -4.01 12.32
N ILE A 204 4.67 -3.97 11.62
CA ILE A 204 4.66 -3.88 10.17
C ILE A 204 4.86 -2.42 9.76
N ASP A 205 5.87 -2.18 8.92
CA ASP A 205 6.13 -0.85 8.37
C ASP A 205 5.07 -0.46 7.33
N GLY A 206 4.39 0.67 7.57
CA GLY A 206 3.50 1.29 6.60
C GLY A 206 2.05 0.81 6.69
N PHE A 207 1.32 0.95 5.59
CA PHE A 207 -0.08 0.55 5.50
C PHE A 207 -0.17 -0.87 4.92
N TYR A 208 -1.01 -1.71 5.52
CA TYR A 208 -1.33 -3.02 4.98
C TYR A 208 -2.85 -3.23 4.85
N LEU A 209 -3.22 -4.18 4.01
CA LEU A 209 -4.57 -4.74 3.97
C LEU A 209 -4.52 -6.21 3.55
N ILE A 210 -5.50 -6.97 4.04
CA ILE A 210 -5.73 -8.35 3.66
C ILE A 210 -6.79 -8.38 2.56
N LEU A 211 -6.53 -9.11 1.47
CA LEU A 211 -7.47 -9.32 0.38
C LEU A 211 -7.72 -10.81 0.16
N PRO A 212 -8.97 -11.28 0.25
CA PRO A 212 -9.30 -12.68 0.01
C PRO A 212 -9.05 -13.08 -1.45
N PHE A 213 -9.00 -14.38 -1.71
CA PHE A 213 -8.85 -14.93 -3.07
C PHE A 213 -10.10 -14.70 -3.90
N LYS A 214 -9.92 -14.28 -5.17
CA LYS A 214 -10.99 -14.10 -6.19
C LYS A 214 -12.36 -13.74 -5.61
N PRO A 215 -12.48 -12.68 -4.78
CA PRO A 215 -13.73 -12.45 -4.10
C PRO A 215 -14.78 -12.06 -5.12
N THR A 216 -15.96 -12.66 -5.00
CA THR A 216 -17.15 -12.24 -5.74
C THR A 216 -17.82 -11.00 -5.12
N GLY A 217 -17.20 -10.44 -4.07
CA GLY A 217 -17.67 -9.30 -3.28
C GLY A 217 -17.26 -7.93 -3.84
N PRO A 218 -17.62 -6.84 -3.13
CA PRO A 218 -17.21 -5.49 -3.48
C PRO A 218 -15.71 -5.28 -3.29
N SER A 219 -15.13 -4.34 -4.03
CA SER A 219 -13.76 -3.89 -3.81
C SER A 219 -13.59 -3.24 -2.43
N GLU A 220 -12.43 -3.45 -1.82
CA GLU A 220 -12.02 -2.74 -0.61
C GLU A 220 -11.60 -1.31 -0.96
N VAL A 221 -12.13 -0.33 -0.23
CA VAL A 221 -11.87 1.10 -0.50
C VAL A 221 -11.17 1.73 0.70
N ARG A 222 -10.06 2.45 0.45
CA ARG A 222 -9.31 3.19 1.48
C ARG A 222 -8.95 4.59 0.99
N GLU A 223 -8.86 5.53 1.93
CA GLU A 223 -8.45 6.90 1.63
C GLU A 223 -6.98 7.12 2.02
N PHE A 224 -6.21 7.75 1.13
CA PHE A 224 -4.81 8.09 1.37
C PHE A 224 -4.58 9.59 1.21
N ASP A 225 -3.91 10.16 2.21
CA ASP A 225 -3.47 11.55 2.19
C ASP A 225 -2.01 11.67 1.72
N PHE A 226 -1.79 12.56 0.75
CA PHE A 226 -0.48 12.85 0.17
C PHE A 226 -0.13 14.32 0.32
N SER A 227 1.13 14.60 0.66
CA SER A 227 1.66 15.95 0.65
C SER A 227 2.00 16.40 -0.77
N THR A 228 1.76 17.67 -1.07
CA THR A 228 2.21 18.28 -2.34
C THR A 228 3.41 19.20 -2.15
N LYS A 229 4.11 19.10 -1.00
CA LYS A 229 5.34 19.87 -0.80
C LYS A 229 6.43 19.33 -1.73
N ILE A 230 7.10 20.22 -2.45
CA ILE A 230 8.25 19.85 -3.28
C ILE A 230 9.41 19.46 -2.35
N ARG A 231 9.78 18.18 -2.35
CA ARG A 231 10.89 17.67 -1.53
C ARG A 231 12.17 17.47 -2.33
N GLN A 232 12.04 17.19 -3.62
CA GLN A 232 13.13 16.87 -4.52
C GLN A 232 13.08 17.77 -5.76
N ALA A 233 14.18 18.47 -6.02
CA ALA A 233 14.34 19.30 -7.20
C ALA A 233 15.80 19.34 -7.64
N ASP A 234 16.01 19.66 -8.90
CA ASP A 234 17.31 19.87 -9.48
C ASP A 234 17.38 21.30 -10.01
N VAL A 235 18.10 22.15 -9.29
CA VAL A 235 18.24 23.56 -9.61
C VAL A 235 19.48 23.75 -10.47
N PHE A 236 19.28 24.16 -11.71
CA PHE A 236 20.33 24.41 -12.67
C PHE A 236 20.49 25.91 -12.93
N PHE A 237 21.62 26.44 -12.50
CA PHE A 237 22.02 27.83 -12.75
C PHE A 237 22.55 27.93 -14.18
N LEU A 238 21.85 28.67 -15.02
CA LEU A 238 22.22 28.91 -16.40
C LEU A 238 22.59 30.39 -16.55
N ILE A 239 23.89 30.65 -16.61
CA ILE A 239 24.43 32.00 -16.44
C ILE A 239 25.01 32.51 -17.76
N ASP A 240 24.56 33.70 -18.17
CA ASP A 240 25.21 34.46 -19.23
C ASP A 240 26.64 34.81 -18.81
N SER A 241 27.61 34.37 -19.61
CA SER A 241 29.04 34.58 -19.32
C SER A 241 29.69 35.60 -20.25
N THR A 242 28.91 36.47 -20.87
CA THR A 242 29.40 37.65 -21.61
C THR A 242 30.09 38.64 -20.66
N GLY A 243 30.91 39.53 -21.24
CA GLY A 243 31.73 40.47 -20.47
C GLY A 243 30.94 41.45 -19.58
N SER A 244 29.68 41.74 -19.93
CA SER A 244 28.81 42.65 -19.17
C SER A 244 28.33 42.06 -17.85
N MET A 245 28.20 40.73 -17.76
CA MET A 245 27.72 40.00 -16.57
C MET A 245 28.78 39.78 -15.47
N TYR A 246 29.92 40.50 -15.52
CA TYR A 246 31.06 40.23 -14.64
C TYR A 246 30.72 40.43 -13.15
N GLU A 247 29.98 41.49 -12.80
CA GLU A 247 29.69 41.85 -11.41
C GLU A 247 28.66 40.90 -10.79
N GLU A 248 27.68 40.47 -11.58
CA GLU A 248 26.69 39.45 -11.22
C GLU A 248 27.38 38.11 -10.97
N ILE A 249 28.22 37.65 -11.90
CA ILE A 249 28.95 36.38 -11.77
C ILE A 249 29.83 36.37 -10.51
N ASP A 250 30.55 37.47 -10.23
CA ASP A 250 31.41 37.56 -9.02
C ASP A 250 30.57 37.51 -7.74
N THR A 251 29.39 38.14 -7.76
CA THR A 251 28.48 38.06 -6.62
C THR A 251 27.95 36.64 -6.42
N ILE A 252 27.51 35.93 -7.47
CA ILE A 252 27.08 34.53 -7.35
C ILE A 252 28.23 33.67 -6.81
N LYS A 253 29.46 33.82 -7.32
CA LYS A 253 30.64 33.09 -6.81
C LYS A 253 30.83 33.28 -5.30
N THR A 254 30.67 34.49 -4.79
CA THR A 254 30.89 34.79 -3.36
C THR A 254 29.75 34.32 -2.46
N LYS A 255 28.53 34.20 -2.99
CA LYS A 255 27.31 33.93 -2.21
C LYS A 255 26.74 32.52 -2.37
N LEU A 256 27.16 31.77 -3.39
CA LEU A 256 26.59 30.46 -3.72
C LEU A 256 26.56 29.52 -2.52
N GLN A 257 27.74 29.22 -1.95
CA GLN A 257 27.86 28.30 -0.83
C GLN A 257 27.37 28.88 0.51
N GLY A 258 27.42 30.21 0.68
CA GLY A 258 27.14 30.86 1.97
C GLY A 258 25.68 31.24 2.21
N THR A 259 24.95 31.60 1.14
CA THR A 259 23.58 32.11 1.23
C THR A 259 22.63 31.34 0.31
N ILE A 260 22.97 31.23 -0.97
CA ILE A 260 22.04 30.76 -2.02
C ILE A 260 21.67 29.30 -1.81
N VAL A 261 22.66 28.39 -1.79
CA VAL A 261 22.41 26.96 -1.65
C VAL A 261 21.74 26.64 -0.30
N PRO A 262 22.21 27.17 0.85
CA PRO A 262 21.51 26.97 2.11
C PRO A 262 20.05 27.45 2.09
N GLY A 263 19.76 28.58 1.43
CA GLY A 263 18.40 29.10 1.29
C GLY A 263 17.50 28.20 0.44
N ILE A 264 18.02 27.64 -0.66
CA ILE A 264 17.31 26.68 -1.51
C ILE A 264 17.02 25.39 -0.75
N VAL A 265 18.04 24.80 -0.10
CA VAL A 265 17.92 23.52 0.62
C VAL A 265 17.01 23.64 1.85
N ALA A 266 16.90 24.83 2.45
CA ALA A 266 15.95 25.09 3.53
C ALA A 266 14.50 24.92 3.09
N GLU A 267 14.18 25.23 1.83
CA GLU A 267 12.83 25.08 1.28
C GLU A 267 12.61 23.70 0.65
N ILE A 268 13.57 23.24 -0.15
CA ILE A 268 13.56 21.95 -0.85
C ILE A 268 14.71 21.08 -0.32
N PRO A 269 14.46 20.18 0.66
CA PRO A 269 15.52 19.49 1.38
C PRO A 269 16.44 18.60 0.52
N ASP A 270 15.91 17.98 -0.54
CA ASP A 270 16.69 17.18 -1.49
C ASP A 270 16.89 17.94 -2.81
N ALA A 271 17.37 19.19 -2.71
CA ALA A 271 17.75 19.99 -3.87
C ALA A 271 19.20 19.70 -4.30
N TRP A 272 19.40 19.31 -5.56
CA TRP A 272 20.74 19.22 -6.16
C TRP A 272 21.00 20.43 -7.04
N ILE A 273 22.26 20.85 -7.10
CA ILE A 273 22.66 22.07 -7.77
C ILE A 273 23.58 21.74 -8.95
N GLY A 274 23.26 22.27 -10.12
CA GLY A 274 24.13 22.25 -11.29
C GLY A 274 24.39 23.67 -11.79
N VAL A 275 25.47 23.85 -12.56
CA VAL A 275 25.80 25.15 -13.15
C VAL A 275 26.32 24.99 -14.57
N GLY A 276 25.84 25.86 -15.45
CA GLY A 276 26.27 25.97 -16.83
C GLY A 276 26.36 27.43 -17.26
N GLU A 277 27.11 27.65 -18.32
CA GLU A 277 27.26 28.94 -18.96
C GLU A 277 26.71 28.90 -20.39
N PHE A 278 26.15 30.00 -20.84
CA PHE A 278 25.91 30.26 -22.26
C PHE A 278 26.59 31.57 -22.66
N ARG A 279 26.76 31.73 -23.97
CA ARG A 279 27.41 32.88 -24.58
C ARG A 279 26.80 33.17 -25.94
N ASP A 280 27.10 34.37 -26.43
CA ASP A 280 26.70 34.79 -27.76
C ASP A 280 27.47 34.08 -28.90
N GLU A 281 26.98 34.27 -30.12
CA GLU A 281 27.53 33.66 -31.34
C GLU A 281 28.75 34.37 -31.93
N CYS A 282 29.05 35.60 -31.51
CA CYS A 282 30.08 36.43 -32.11
C CYS A 282 31.46 36.26 -31.46
N ASP A 283 31.52 35.57 -30.33
CA ASP A 283 32.76 35.15 -29.69
C ASP A 283 33.49 34.07 -30.50
N THR A 284 34.83 34.17 -30.56
CA THR A 284 35.65 33.10 -31.14
C THR A 284 35.53 31.83 -30.30
N GLY A 285 34.94 30.79 -30.88
CA GLY A 285 34.69 29.53 -30.17
C GLY A 285 33.28 29.40 -29.59
N TYR A 286 32.28 29.96 -30.27
CA TYR A 286 30.86 29.82 -29.99
C TYR A 286 30.45 28.43 -29.51
N PHE A 287 29.72 28.41 -28.39
CA PHE A 287 28.99 27.27 -27.86
C PHE A 287 27.61 27.77 -27.38
N PRO A 288 26.50 27.10 -27.70
CA PRO A 288 25.18 27.51 -27.23
C PRO A 288 25.05 27.37 -25.71
N VAL A 289 25.74 26.38 -25.14
CA VAL A 289 25.76 26.10 -23.70
C VAL A 289 26.97 25.23 -23.36
N ARG A 290 27.49 25.38 -22.15
CA ARG A 290 28.50 24.50 -21.56
C ARG A 290 28.10 24.18 -20.13
N VAL A 291 27.80 22.91 -19.88
CA VAL A 291 27.64 22.41 -18.51
C VAL A 291 29.01 22.34 -17.85
N ARG A 292 29.12 22.98 -16.69
CA ARG A 292 30.36 23.08 -15.91
C ARG A 292 30.34 22.11 -14.74
N GLN A 293 29.15 21.88 -14.19
CA GLN A 293 28.87 20.86 -13.19
C GLN A 293 27.46 20.32 -13.41
N ASN A 294 27.35 19.01 -13.57
CA ASN A 294 26.08 18.29 -13.52
C ASN A 294 25.44 18.47 -12.15
N VAL A 295 24.12 18.28 -12.06
CA VAL A 295 23.42 18.42 -10.78
C VAL A 295 24.01 17.47 -9.74
N THR A 296 24.31 18.00 -8.56
CA THR A 296 24.93 17.25 -7.46
C THR A 296 24.62 17.88 -6.12
N ASN A 297 24.73 17.10 -5.05
CA ASN A 297 24.75 17.61 -3.67
C ASN A 297 26.18 17.94 -3.17
N ASP A 298 27.22 17.72 -3.98
CA ASP A 298 28.60 18.15 -3.69
C ASP A 298 28.77 19.65 -3.95
N ILE A 299 28.36 20.46 -2.98
CA ILE A 299 28.39 21.94 -3.07
C ILE A 299 29.82 22.48 -3.31
N PRO A 300 30.89 21.95 -2.68
CA PRO A 300 32.27 22.30 -3.06
C PRO A 300 32.62 22.08 -4.54
N ALA A 301 32.10 21.03 -5.19
CA ALA A 301 32.30 20.81 -6.62
C ALA A 301 31.59 21.89 -7.46
N VAL A 302 30.33 22.21 -7.12
CA VAL A 302 29.58 23.30 -7.77
C VAL A 302 30.29 24.64 -7.60
N GLN A 303 30.76 24.93 -6.39
CA GLN A 303 31.53 26.14 -6.09
C GLN A 303 32.83 26.21 -6.90
N SER A 304 33.52 25.08 -7.06
CA SER A 304 34.74 25.02 -7.87
C SER A 304 34.44 25.25 -9.35
N ALA A 305 33.33 24.72 -9.84
CA ALA A 305 32.88 24.90 -11.21
C ALA A 305 32.53 26.36 -11.51
N ILE A 306 31.76 27.02 -10.65
CA ILE A 306 31.42 28.44 -10.85
C ILE A 306 32.63 29.37 -10.72
N ASN A 307 33.58 29.06 -9.82
CA ASN A 307 34.82 29.82 -9.68
C ASN A 307 35.68 29.82 -10.96
N ALA A 308 35.53 28.79 -11.80
CA ALA A 308 36.22 28.70 -13.09
C ALA A 308 35.58 29.52 -14.21
N PHE A 309 34.43 30.18 -13.96
CA PHE A 309 33.77 31.02 -14.96
C PHE A 309 34.63 32.24 -15.23
N THR A 310 34.87 32.49 -16.51
CA THR A 310 35.48 33.73 -17.00
C THR A 310 34.38 34.48 -17.74
N SER A 311 34.20 35.77 -17.48
CA SER A 311 33.42 36.63 -18.37
C SER A 311 34.34 37.22 -19.43
N ASP A 312 33.90 37.22 -20.68
CA ASP A 312 34.65 37.78 -21.81
C ASP A 312 33.67 38.05 -22.96
N GLY A 313 34.03 38.89 -23.93
CA GLY A 313 33.25 39.04 -25.17
C GLY A 313 31.89 39.72 -25.01
N GLY A 314 31.09 39.73 -26.08
CA GLY A 314 29.77 40.37 -26.12
C GLY A 314 29.42 41.09 -27.44
N CYS A 315 28.34 40.67 -28.11
CA CYS A 315 27.63 41.44 -29.15
C CYS A 315 26.19 41.81 -28.75
N GLY A 316 25.84 41.69 -27.47
CA GLY A 316 24.61 42.25 -26.89
C GLY A 316 23.36 41.39 -27.05
N TYR A 317 23.49 40.09 -27.34
CA TYR A 317 22.36 39.16 -27.43
C TYR A 317 22.77 37.77 -26.95
N THR A 318 21.83 36.97 -26.47
CA THR A 318 22.13 35.66 -25.86
C THR A 318 21.57 34.46 -26.63
N THR A 319 22.07 33.27 -26.31
CA THR A 319 21.59 32.00 -26.87
C THR A 319 20.88 31.12 -25.85
N ILE A 320 20.33 31.72 -24.79
CA ILE A 320 19.71 30.98 -23.68
C ILE A 320 18.60 30.02 -24.15
N LEU A 321 17.87 30.33 -25.22
CA LEU A 321 16.83 29.45 -25.75
C LEU A 321 17.39 28.15 -26.31
N GLU A 322 18.49 28.21 -27.08
CA GLU A 322 19.17 27.00 -27.54
C GLU A 322 19.79 26.26 -26.34
N ALA A 323 20.33 26.99 -25.36
CA ALA A 323 20.87 26.40 -24.14
C ALA A 323 19.81 25.57 -23.39
N LEU A 324 18.63 26.15 -23.14
CA LEU A 324 17.51 25.50 -22.47
C LEU A 324 17.05 24.25 -23.20
N TYR A 325 16.88 24.32 -24.53
CA TYR A 325 16.50 23.16 -25.35
C TYR A 325 17.52 22.04 -25.18
N GLN A 326 18.79 22.36 -25.35
CA GLN A 326 19.85 21.37 -25.23
C GLN A 326 19.88 20.76 -23.83
N MET A 327 19.76 21.56 -22.76
CA MET A 327 19.75 21.06 -21.37
C MET A 327 18.74 19.94 -21.13
N VAL A 328 17.53 20.04 -21.69
CA VAL A 328 16.50 19.04 -21.49
C VAL A 328 16.53 17.90 -22.50
N THR A 329 16.94 18.13 -23.75
CA THR A 329 16.93 17.08 -24.79
C THR A 329 18.22 16.28 -24.88
N GLY A 330 19.37 16.88 -24.59
CA GLY A 330 20.66 16.24 -24.75
C GLY A 330 21.06 15.97 -26.22
N GLU A 331 20.34 16.52 -27.20
CA GLU A 331 20.49 16.16 -28.62
C GLU A 331 21.88 16.50 -29.18
N GLY A 332 22.48 17.58 -28.69
CA GLY A 332 23.65 18.19 -29.30
C GLY A 332 23.29 19.19 -30.38
N PHE A 333 24.27 19.99 -30.73
CA PHE A 333 24.15 21.10 -31.66
C PHE A 333 25.34 21.12 -32.63
N GLY A 334 25.34 20.16 -33.55
CA GLY A 334 26.34 20.04 -34.61
C GLY A 334 27.78 20.01 -34.09
N ALA A 335 28.63 20.90 -34.63
CA ALA A 335 30.02 21.03 -34.19
C ALA A 335 30.20 21.88 -32.92
N HIS A 336 29.14 22.55 -32.47
CA HIS A 336 29.19 23.51 -31.35
C HIS A 336 28.91 22.85 -30.01
N LEU A 337 28.16 21.75 -30.00
CA LEU A 337 27.87 20.96 -28.82
C LEU A 337 27.71 19.49 -29.21
N PRO A 338 28.58 18.57 -28.75
CA PRO A 338 28.36 17.14 -28.98
C PRO A 338 27.13 16.67 -28.18
N PRO A 339 26.39 15.64 -28.63
CA PRO A 339 25.29 15.05 -27.86
C PRO A 339 25.70 14.71 -26.42
N ALA A 340 24.73 14.75 -25.50
CA ALA A 340 25.00 14.46 -24.10
C ALA A 340 25.66 13.07 -23.95
N PRO A 341 26.76 12.93 -23.18
CA PRO A 341 27.54 11.70 -23.11
C PRO A 341 26.85 10.55 -22.35
N GLY A 342 25.58 10.69 -21.97
CA GLY A 342 24.86 9.81 -21.05
C GLY A 342 25.23 10.07 -19.59
N CYS A 343 24.35 9.63 -18.68
CA CYS A 343 24.52 9.77 -17.24
C CYS A 343 24.99 8.44 -16.63
N LEU A 344 25.81 8.49 -15.57
CA LEU A 344 26.28 7.28 -14.88
C LEU A 344 25.16 6.57 -14.12
N ASP A 345 24.15 7.33 -13.70
CA ASP A 345 22.92 6.86 -13.06
C ASP A 345 21.73 6.95 -14.03
N THR A 346 20.51 6.70 -13.56
CA THR A 346 19.27 6.80 -14.36
C THR A 346 18.88 8.24 -14.74
N GLY A 347 19.79 9.20 -14.64
CA GLY A 347 19.53 10.62 -14.95
C GLY A 347 19.42 10.93 -16.44
N TRP A 348 18.96 12.13 -16.77
CA TRP A 348 18.66 12.56 -18.14
C TRP A 348 19.06 14.01 -18.44
N GLY A 349 19.07 14.39 -19.73
CA GLY A 349 19.53 15.70 -20.20
C GLY A 349 21.05 15.90 -20.04
N TYR A 350 21.58 17.07 -20.41
CA TYR A 350 23.00 17.36 -20.17
C TYR A 350 23.34 17.47 -18.68
N PRO A 351 22.52 18.12 -17.83
CA PRO A 351 22.82 18.24 -16.41
C PRO A 351 22.79 16.92 -15.64
N CYS A 352 22.30 15.83 -16.25
CA CYS A 352 21.96 14.58 -15.57
C CYS A 352 20.92 14.78 -14.47
N PHE A 353 19.79 15.41 -14.83
CA PHE A 353 18.63 15.55 -13.99
C PHE A 353 18.16 14.19 -13.47
N ARG A 354 17.81 14.12 -12.19
CA ARG A 354 17.29 12.92 -11.54
C ARG A 354 15.87 12.65 -12.00
N VAL A 355 15.54 11.36 -12.10
CA VAL A 355 14.16 10.92 -12.38
C VAL A 355 13.28 11.28 -11.19
N GLY A 356 12.12 11.89 -11.44
CA GLY A 356 11.19 12.30 -10.39
C GLY A 356 11.52 13.63 -9.71
N ALA A 357 12.70 14.22 -9.94
CA ALA A 357 13.03 15.55 -9.41
C ALA A 357 12.46 16.65 -10.30
N LEU A 358 12.00 17.76 -9.69
CA LEU A 358 11.57 18.94 -10.45
C LEU A 358 12.76 19.65 -11.10
N PRO A 359 12.84 19.77 -12.44
CA PRO A 359 13.89 20.54 -13.08
C PRO A 359 13.59 22.04 -12.95
N ILE A 360 14.44 22.78 -12.26
CA ILE A 360 14.32 24.24 -12.10
C ILE A 360 15.50 24.90 -12.80
N PHE A 361 15.24 25.67 -13.84
CA PHE A 361 16.24 26.54 -14.45
C PHE A 361 16.17 27.93 -13.84
N ILE A 362 17.33 28.45 -13.43
CA ILE A 362 17.47 29.86 -13.06
C ILE A 362 18.37 30.50 -14.12
N GLY A 363 17.77 31.30 -14.99
CA GLY A 363 18.45 32.01 -16.07
C GLY A 363 18.92 33.38 -15.63
N PHE A 364 20.19 33.70 -15.89
CA PHE A 364 20.78 35.02 -15.61
C PHE A 364 21.24 35.65 -16.90
N SER A 365 20.79 36.87 -17.21
CA SER A 365 21.30 37.66 -18.33
C SER A 365 20.93 39.13 -18.18
N ASP A 366 21.67 39.99 -18.87
CA ASP A 366 21.41 41.41 -19.06
C ASP A 366 20.99 41.76 -20.50
N ALA A 367 20.76 40.77 -21.37
CA ALA A 367 20.56 40.96 -22.80
C ALA A 367 19.44 40.09 -23.41
N GLU A 368 18.83 40.56 -24.50
CA GLU A 368 17.75 39.86 -25.19
C GLU A 368 18.21 38.50 -25.76
N ALA A 369 17.29 37.53 -25.79
CA ALA A 369 17.52 36.21 -26.33
C ALA A 369 17.28 36.14 -27.85
N ARG A 370 18.21 35.48 -28.56
CA ARG A 370 18.02 35.13 -29.98
C ARG A 370 16.95 34.05 -30.14
N ASN A 371 16.13 34.20 -31.18
CA ASN A 371 14.91 33.44 -31.45
C ASN A 371 13.86 33.56 -30.33
N GLY A 372 13.97 34.58 -29.47
CA GLY A 372 13.02 34.83 -28.41
C GLY A 372 11.88 35.77 -28.80
N PRO A 373 10.88 35.93 -27.92
CA PRO A 373 9.75 36.82 -28.11
C PRO A 373 10.12 38.29 -28.35
N SER A 374 11.32 38.73 -27.97
CA SER A 374 11.89 40.04 -28.33
C SER A 374 12.08 40.25 -29.84
N GLY A 375 12.00 39.17 -30.64
CA GLY A 375 12.10 39.21 -32.10
C GLY A 375 13.53 39.34 -32.61
N ILE A 376 14.52 39.21 -31.74
CA ILE A 376 15.93 39.14 -32.11
C ILE A 376 16.19 37.80 -32.79
N VAL A 377 16.79 37.83 -33.98
CA VAL A 377 17.11 36.63 -34.77
C VAL A 377 18.63 36.44 -34.85
N TYR A 378 19.06 35.23 -35.20
CA TYR A 378 20.45 34.98 -35.57
C TYR A 378 20.79 35.70 -36.88
N ASP A 379 21.91 36.43 -36.92
CA ASP A 379 22.37 37.20 -38.08
C ASP A 379 23.87 36.94 -38.34
N SER A 380 24.22 35.65 -38.42
CA SER A 380 25.58 35.16 -38.68
C SER A 380 25.82 34.86 -40.17
N ASP A 381 27.01 35.23 -40.67
CA ASP A 381 27.52 34.84 -41.99
C ASP A 381 28.88 34.12 -41.82
N PRO A 382 28.97 32.80 -42.11
CA PRO A 382 27.91 31.93 -42.61
C PRO A 382 26.84 31.62 -41.55
N PRO A 383 25.60 31.24 -41.96
CA PRO A 383 24.56 30.85 -41.03
C PRO A 383 24.99 29.68 -40.12
N ILE A 384 24.60 29.73 -38.85
CA ILE A 384 24.82 28.63 -37.91
C ILE A 384 24.14 27.34 -38.42
N PHE A 385 24.86 26.23 -38.30
CA PHE A 385 24.38 24.90 -38.67
C PHE A 385 24.66 23.87 -37.55
N PRO A 386 23.65 23.08 -37.11
CA PRO A 386 22.25 23.08 -37.56
C PRO A 386 21.50 24.37 -37.20
N THR A 387 20.32 24.60 -37.78
CA THR A 387 19.53 25.80 -37.49
C THR A 387 19.09 25.80 -36.02
N PRO A 388 19.30 26.89 -35.25
CA PRO A 388 18.84 27.00 -33.88
C PRO A 388 17.32 26.80 -33.75
N HIS A 389 16.89 26.24 -32.62
CA HIS A 389 15.49 25.93 -32.35
C HIS A 389 14.64 27.20 -32.23
N SER A 390 13.36 27.06 -32.61
CA SER A 390 12.37 28.11 -32.41
C SER A 390 11.89 28.13 -30.96
N TYR A 391 11.45 29.30 -30.49
CA TYR A 391 10.86 29.48 -29.17
C TYR A 391 9.80 28.40 -28.82
N ALA A 392 8.89 28.09 -29.74
CA ALA A 392 7.86 27.08 -29.52
C ALA A 392 8.43 25.67 -29.29
N GLN A 393 9.52 25.31 -29.98
CA GLN A 393 10.18 24.01 -29.76
C GLN A 393 10.84 23.95 -28.38
N VAL A 394 11.44 25.07 -27.94
CA VAL A 394 12.06 25.19 -26.61
C VAL A 394 11.02 25.04 -25.51
N ILE A 395 9.93 25.80 -25.59
CA ILE A 395 8.84 25.73 -24.61
C ILE A 395 8.20 24.35 -24.56
N ASN A 396 7.96 23.71 -25.70
CA ASN A 396 7.43 22.35 -25.72
C ASN A 396 8.38 21.36 -25.04
N ALA A 397 9.68 21.43 -25.35
CA ALA A 397 10.67 20.55 -24.72
C ALA A 397 10.78 20.76 -23.20
N LEU A 398 10.66 22.00 -22.71
CA LEU A 398 10.63 22.30 -21.28
C LEU A 398 9.36 21.76 -20.61
N ASN A 399 8.20 21.95 -21.23
CA ASN A 399 6.92 21.49 -20.70
C ASN A 399 6.79 19.95 -20.73
N ASP A 400 7.36 19.28 -21.74
CA ASP A 400 7.36 17.82 -21.84
C ASP A 400 8.07 17.14 -20.66
N VAL A 401 9.03 17.83 -20.03
CA VAL A 401 9.73 17.36 -18.84
C VAL A 401 9.26 18.04 -17.54
N GLY A 402 8.24 18.90 -17.62
CA GLY A 402 7.70 19.65 -16.48
C GLY A 402 8.69 20.65 -15.88
N ALA A 403 9.67 21.13 -16.65
CA ALA A 403 10.65 22.10 -16.17
C ALA A 403 9.99 23.43 -15.78
N ARG A 404 10.62 24.14 -14.85
CA ARG A 404 10.23 25.50 -14.44
C ARG A 404 11.37 26.46 -14.64
N PHE A 405 11.08 27.63 -15.21
CA PHE A 405 12.06 28.67 -15.47
C PHE A 405 11.83 29.91 -14.58
N ILE A 406 12.87 30.30 -13.85
CA ILE A 406 12.97 31.54 -13.10
C ILE A 406 13.94 32.46 -13.85
N GLY A 407 13.49 33.66 -14.21
CA GLY A 407 14.33 34.68 -14.84
C GLY A 407 14.93 35.63 -13.82
N VAL A 408 16.24 35.88 -13.90
CA VAL A 408 16.95 36.92 -13.16
C VAL A 408 17.59 37.86 -14.18
N ASP A 409 16.99 39.03 -14.34
CA ASP A 409 17.37 40.02 -15.35
C ASP A 409 18.13 41.18 -14.71
N SER A 410 19.28 41.56 -15.27
CA SER A 410 20.04 42.75 -14.85
C SER A 410 20.14 43.83 -15.93
N GLY A 411 19.38 43.69 -17.03
CA GLY A 411 19.40 44.60 -18.16
C GLY A 411 18.14 44.52 -19.02
N GLU A 412 18.26 43.94 -20.22
CA GLU A 412 17.22 43.91 -21.26
C GLU A 412 16.68 42.48 -21.50
N ALA A 413 16.88 41.53 -20.58
CA ALA A 413 16.38 40.15 -20.75
C ALA A 413 14.88 40.00 -20.40
N ASP A 414 14.24 41.05 -19.89
CA ASP A 414 12.89 41.04 -19.31
C ASP A 414 11.82 40.44 -20.23
N VAL A 415 11.78 40.84 -21.51
CA VAL A 415 10.75 40.39 -22.47
C VAL A 415 10.83 38.89 -22.69
N ASP A 416 12.03 38.36 -22.89
CA ASP A 416 12.24 36.95 -23.17
C ASP A 416 12.02 36.10 -21.91
N PHE A 417 12.60 36.49 -20.77
CA PHE A 417 12.46 35.75 -19.52
C PHE A 417 11.01 35.77 -19.01
N ARG A 418 10.31 36.89 -19.15
CA ARG A 418 8.88 36.99 -18.83
C ARG A 418 8.07 35.96 -19.61
N ALA A 419 8.31 35.88 -20.91
CA ALA A 419 7.58 34.96 -21.78
C ALA A 419 7.90 33.51 -21.44
N ILE A 420 9.18 33.15 -21.25
CA ILE A 420 9.58 31.79 -20.87
C ILE A 420 8.91 31.42 -19.54
N SER A 421 8.97 32.26 -18.51
CA SER A 421 8.32 31.98 -17.22
C SER A 421 6.80 31.79 -17.34
N ILE A 422 6.12 32.56 -18.19
CA ILE A 422 4.67 32.38 -18.44
C ILE A 422 4.41 31.04 -19.13
N ASP A 423 5.14 30.76 -20.20
CA ASP A 423 4.89 29.62 -21.08
C ASP A 423 5.37 28.27 -20.51
N THR A 424 6.27 28.30 -19.50
CA THR A 424 6.59 27.13 -18.66
C THR A 424 5.69 27.01 -17.43
N GLY A 425 4.69 27.88 -17.29
CA GLY A 425 3.78 27.89 -16.14
C GLY A 425 4.44 28.29 -14.81
N THR A 426 5.62 28.92 -14.84
CA THR A 426 6.29 29.47 -13.66
C THR A 426 5.73 30.84 -13.31
N VAL A 427 4.43 30.84 -12.97
CA VAL A 427 3.67 32.03 -12.60
C VAL A 427 3.08 31.85 -11.21
N SER A 428 2.95 32.94 -10.46
CA SER A 428 2.19 32.97 -9.22
C SER A 428 0.71 32.71 -9.48
N ARG A 429 -0.06 32.48 -8.41
CA ARG A 429 -1.53 32.37 -8.49
C ARG A 429 -2.22 33.55 -9.19
N SER A 430 -1.64 34.75 -9.14
CA SER A 430 -2.19 35.93 -9.84
C SER A 430 -1.79 36.00 -11.33
N GLY A 431 -1.04 35.02 -11.83
CA GLY A 431 -0.49 35.00 -13.19
C GLY A 431 0.77 35.85 -13.34
N SER A 432 1.40 36.29 -12.25
CA SER A 432 2.63 37.07 -12.33
C SER A 432 3.81 36.12 -12.56
N PRO A 433 4.63 36.31 -13.61
CA PRO A 433 5.80 35.47 -13.84
C PRO A 433 6.85 35.64 -12.75
N LEU A 434 7.57 34.56 -12.45
CA LEU A 434 8.76 34.60 -11.60
C LEU A 434 9.95 35.14 -12.40
N LEU A 435 9.90 36.44 -12.63
CA LEU A 435 10.95 37.26 -13.20
C LEU A 435 11.39 38.28 -12.14
N PHE A 436 12.68 38.34 -11.88
CA PHE A 436 13.27 39.22 -10.88
C PHE A 436 14.28 40.14 -11.54
N GLU A 437 14.04 41.44 -11.42
CA GLU A 437 14.97 42.48 -11.88
C GLU A 437 15.97 42.76 -10.76
N ILE A 438 17.27 42.66 -11.07
CA ILE A 438 18.36 43.00 -10.17
C ILE A 438 19.14 44.19 -10.72
N ALA A 439 19.88 44.86 -9.84
CA ALA A 439 20.80 45.90 -10.28
C ALA A 439 21.98 45.27 -11.03
N SER A 440 22.50 46.00 -12.02
CA SER A 440 23.65 45.60 -12.85
C SER A 440 24.99 45.49 -12.08
N ASP A 441 24.97 45.75 -10.76
CA ASP A 441 26.12 45.55 -9.86
C ASP A 441 26.04 44.25 -9.06
N GLY A 442 25.02 43.41 -9.34
CA GLY A 442 24.80 42.13 -8.69
C GLY A 442 24.28 42.23 -7.25
N HIS A 443 23.98 43.42 -6.74
CA HIS A 443 23.44 43.60 -5.39
C HIS A 443 22.14 42.81 -5.19
N ASP A 444 22.00 42.17 -4.01
CA ASP A 444 20.86 41.34 -3.59
C ASP A 444 20.55 40.10 -4.46
N ILE A 445 21.45 39.70 -5.37
CA ILE A 445 21.23 38.51 -6.21
C ILE A 445 21.02 37.25 -5.35
N ASP A 446 21.69 37.15 -4.19
CA ASP A 446 21.56 36.01 -3.28
C ASP A 446 20.16 35.94 -2.65
N LEU A 447 19.66 37.06 -2.13
CA LEU A 447 18.31 37.14 -1.58
C LEU A 447 17.24 36.89 -2.65
N THR A 448 17.44 37.45 -3.84
CA THR A 448 16.54 37.31 -4.99
C THR A 448 16.39 35.85 -5.41
N ILE A 449 17.50 35.12 -5.55
CA ILE A 449 17.45 33.69 -5.90
C ILE A 449 16.69 32.88 -4.85
N VAL A 450 16.98 33.12 -3.56
CA VAL A 450 16.31 32.40 -2.47
C VAL A 450 14.82 32.71 -2.47
N GLU A 451 14.42 33.98 -2.58
CA GLU A 451 13.01 34.38 -2.68
C GLU A 451 12.32 33.76 -3.90
N ALA A 452 13.00 33.68 -5.03
CA ALA A 452 12.46 33.10 -6.25
C ALA A 452 12.15 31.61 -6.08
N VAL A 453 13.09 30.84 -5.52
CA VAL A 453 12.88 29.40 -5.28
C VAL A 453 11.82 29.17 -4.21
N VAL A 454 11.80 29.99 -3.15
CA VAL A 454 10.74 29.93 -2.12
C VAL A 454 9.37 30.23 -2.74
N THR A 455 9.28 31.23 -3.61
CA THR A 455 8.03 31.57 -4.31
C THR A 455 7.59 30.45 -5.22
N LEU A 456 8.51 29.81 -5.95
CA LEU A 456 8.22 28.64 -6.76
C LEU A 456 7.66 27.50 -5.91
N ALA A 457 8.36 27.17 -4.84
CA ALA A 457 8.04 26.04 -3.96
C ALA A 457 6.80 26.24 -3.09
N SER A 458 6.20 27.43 -3.07
CA SER A 458 5.01 27.74 -2.26
C SER A 458 3.83 28.35 -3.03
N GLN A 459 4.05 28.93 -4.22
CA GLN A 459 3.03 29.72 -4.92
C GLN A 459 2.84 29.37 -6.39
N VAL A 460 3.73 28.59 -7.00
CA VAL A 460 3.58 28.15 -8.39
C VAL A 460 2.73 26.89 -8.41
N ALA A 461 1.55 27.01 -9.00
CA ALA A 461 0.61 25.90 -9.09
C ALA A 461 1.06 24.84 -10.10
N PHE A 462 0.66 23.60 -9.85
CA PHE A 462 0.85 22.48 -10.78
C PHE A 462 -0.34 21.52 -10.75
N ASP A 463 -0.50 20.75 -11.81
CA ASP A 463 -1.50 19.69 -11.83
C ASP A 463 -0.93 18.43 -11.17
N VAL A 464 -1.76 17.69 -10.46
CA VAL A 464 -1.34 16.53 -9.68
C VAL A 464 -2.07 15.27 -10.12
N ASP A 465 -1.29 14.27 -10.54
CA ASP A 465 -1.77 12.94 -10.93
C ASP A 465 -1.14 11.84 -10.07
N THR A 466 -1.58 10.60 -10.29
CA THR A 466 -1.05 9.42 -9.60
C THR A 466 -0.55 8.37 -10.58
N ILE A 467 0.45 7.61 -10.15
CA ILE A 467 0.85 6.35 -10.78
C ILE A 467 1.04 5.29 -9.69
N VAL A 468 0.92 4.03 -10.08
CA VAL A 468 1.24 2.87 -9.25
C VAL A 468 2.51 2.22 -9.77
N ALA A 469 3.36 1.75 -8.86
CA ALA A 469 4.60 1.08 -9.20
C ALA A 469 4.90 -0.05 -8.22
N GLU A 470 5.55 -1.10 -8.71
CA GLU A 470 6.03 -2.19 -7.85
C GLU A 470 7.26 -1.78 -7.03
N ILE A 471 7.44 -2.44 -5.90
CA ILE A 471 8.63 -2.31 -5.07
C ILE A 471 9.49 -3.56 -5.26
N PRO A 472 10.71 -3.45 -5.82
CA PRO A 472 11.62 -4.59 -5.99
C PRO A 472 12.02 -5.25 -4.66
N PRO A 473 12.34 -6.56 -4.66
CA PRO A 473 12.50 -7.43 -5.82
C PRO A 473 11.17 -8.01 -6.33
N VAL A 474 10.93 -7.85 -7.64
CA VAL A 474 9.81 -8.47 -8.35
C VAL A 474 10.29 -9.82 -8.90
N ASN A 475 10.22 -10.88 -8.09
CA ASN A 475 10.76 -12.20 -8.44
C ASN A 475 9.75 -13.34 -8.33
N ASP A 476 8.49 -13.04 -8.10
CA ASP A 476 7.40 -14.01 -7.96
C ASP A 476 6.51 -14.12 -9.22
N GLY A 477 6.76 -13.27 -10.23
CA GLY A 477 6.05 -13.30 -11.51
C GLY A 477 4.64 -12.70 -11.46
N ILE A 478 4.29 -12.05 -10.34
CA ILE A 478 3.00 -11.40 -10.12
C ILE A 478 3.23 -9.89 -10.06
N ASP A 479 2.42 -9.15 -10.80
CA ASP A 479 2.46 -7.70 -10.77
C ASP A 479 1.57 -7.19 -9.64
N ALA A 480 2.19 -6.75 -8.54
CA ALA A 480 1.48 -6.28 -7.34
C ALA A 480 0.62 -5.04 -7.60
N THR A 481 0.86 -4.29 -8.68
CA THR A 481 0.02 -3.13 -9.01
C THR A 481 -1.38 -3.53 -9.46
N GLN A 482 -1.58 -4.78 -9.89
CA GLN A 482 -2.88 -5.27 -10.37
C GLN A 482 -3.95 -5.32 -9.28
N PHE A 483 -3.56 -5.38 -8.00
CA PHE A 483 -4.51 -5.30 -6.89
C PHE A 483 -5.17 -3.92 -6.78
N ILE A 484 -4.49 -2.85 -7.21
CA ILE A 484 -5.03 -1.49 -7.21
C ILE A 484 -5.85 -1.29 -8.48
N LYS A 485 -7.17 -1.25 -8.35
CA LYS A 485 -8.10 -1.09 -9.47
C LYS A 485 -8.26 0.35 -9.90
N ARG A 486 -8.22 1.27 -8.93
CA ARG A 486 -8.46 2.69 -9.20
C ARG A 486 -7.89 3.57 -8.10
N VAL A 487 -7.39 4.74 -8.48
CA VAL A 487 -6.96 5.82 -7.60
C VAL A 487 -7.68 7.09 -8.03
N THR A 488 -8.62 7.57 -7.23
CA THR A 488 -9.53 8.66 -7.60
C THR A 488 -9.29 9.89 -6.71
N PRO A 489 -9.07 11.09 -7.28
CA PRO A 489 -9.10 12.35 -6.54
C PRO A 489 -10.40 12.49 -5.73
N LEU A 490 -10.29 12.69 -4.42
CA LEU A 490 -11.47 12.80 -3.55
C LEU A 490 -11.65 14.22 -2.99
N ARG A 491 -10.61 14.76 -2.34
CA ARG A 491 -10.68 16.10 -1.72
C ARG A 491 -9.29 16.67 -1.47
N ALA A 492 -9.23 17.97 -1.17
CA ALA A 492 -8.01 18.68 -0.84
C ALA A 492 -8.17 19.51 0.44
N SER A 493 -7.07 19.67 1.17
CA SER A 493 -7.00 20.47 2.39
C SER A 493 -5.76 21.38 2.37
N PRO A 494 -5.92 22.72 2.41
CA PRO A 494 -7.18 23.45 2.26
C PRO A 494 -7.77 23.34 0.84
N ALA A 495 -9.09 23.37 0.70
CA ALA A 495 -9.75 23.22 -0.61
C ALA A 495 -9.45 24.40 -1.56
N GLU A 496 -9.22 25.60 -1.03
CA GLU A 496 -8.88 26.80 -1.80
C GLU A 496 -7.49 26.77 -2.45
N ASN A 497 -6.67 25.77 -2.11
CA ASN A 497 -5.36 25.54 -2.73
C ASN A 497 -5.44 24.71 -4.01
N VAL A 498 -6.64 24.34 -4.44
CA VAL A 498 -6.89 23.59 -5.68
C VAL A 498 -7.94 24.33 -6.50
N THR A 499 -7.78 24.37 -7.82
CA THR A 499 -8.72 25.05 -8.72
C THR A 499 -9.88 24.17 -9.17
N GLY A 500 -9.66 22.85 -9.22
CA GLY A 500 -10.66 21.84 -9.54
C GLY A 500 -10.04 20.44 -9.56
N MET A 501 -10.85 19.43 -9.84
CA MET A 501 -10.38 18.05 -10.05
C MET A 501 -11.30 17.32 -11.02
N ASP A 502 -10.79 16.27 -11.66
CA ASP A 502 -11.59 15.26 -12.35
C ASP A 502 -11.33 13.87 -11.75
N GLU A 503 -11.68 12.81 -12.48
CA GLU A 503 -11.54 11.43 -12.02
C GLU A 503 -10.09 10.93 -11.94
N HIS A 504 -9.11 11.68 -12.43
CA HIS A 504 -7.68 11.30 -12.45
C HIS A 504 -6.73 12.38 -11.90
N VAL A 505 -7.09 13.67 -12.03
CA VAL A 505 -6.17 14.79 -11.81
C VAL A 505 -6.78 15.86 -10.91
N PHE A 506 -5.96 16.38 -9.99
CA PHE A 506 -6.22 17.67 -9.33
C PHE A 506 -5.56 18.80 -10.13
N TYR A 507 -6.30 19.86 -10.41
CA TYR A 507 -5.84 20.98 -11.24
C TYR A 507 -5.41 22.19 -10.42
N GLY A 508 -4.30 22.81 -10.81
CA GLY A 508 -3.83 24.07 -10.23
C GLY A 508 -3.61 23.99 -8.73
N VAL A 509 -2.95 22.93 -8.28
CA VAL A 509 -2.65 22.67 -6.88
C VAL A 509 -1.48 23.54 -6.42
N LEU A 510 -1.66 24.26 -5.31
CA LEU A 510 -0.57 24.97 -4.66
C LEU A 510 0.27 24.02 -3.80
N PRO A 511 1.60 24.14 -3.83
CA PRO A 511 2.48 23.33 -3.00
C PRO A 511 2.12 23.40 -1.51
N GLY A 512 2.18 22.25 -0.84
CA GLY A 512 1.89 22.14 0.59
C GLY A 512 0.42 21.86 0.94
N ALA A 513 -0.47 21.80 -0.04
CA ALA A 513 -1.80 21.20 0.14
C ALA A 513 -1.68 19.69 0.46
N ILE A 514 -2.61 19.17 1.24
CA ILE A 514 -2.82 17.73 1.42
C ILE A 514 -3.93 17.30 0.47
N LEU A 515 -3.65 16.29 -0.36
CA LEU A 515 -4.62 15.72 -1.28
C LEU A 515 -5.02 14.34 -0.79
N THR A 516 -6.33 14.11 -0.65
CA THR A 516 -6.90 12.81 -0.33
C THR A 516 -7.33 12.13 -1.63
N PHE A 517 -6.86 10.90 -1.84
CA PHE A 517 -7.32 10.02 -2.90
C PHE A 517 -8.06 8.83 -2.31
N GLU A 518 -9.14 8.42 -2.96
CA GLU A 518 -9.82 7.16 -2.73
C GLU A 518 -9.17 6.07 -3.59
N VAL A 519 -8.75 4.97 -2.97
CA VAL A 519 -8.07 3.86 -3.63
C VAL A 519 -8.89 2.60 -3.49
N GLU A 520 -9.13 1.94 -4.61
CA GLU A 520 -9.95 0.74 -4.74
C GLU A 520 -9.02 -0.48 -4.93
N PHE A 521 -9.17 -1.47 -4.06
CA PHE A 521 -8.39 -2.70 -4.03
C PHE A 521 -9.27 -3.92 -4.27
N LEU A 522 -8.80 -4.84 -5.11
CA LEU A 522 -9.51 -6.09 -5.38
C LEU A 522 -8.54 -7.16 -5.88
N ASN A 523 -8.62 -8.37 -5.32
CA ASN A 523 -7.89 -9.53 -5.83
C ASN A 523 -8.77 -10.37 -6.77
N ASP A 524 -8.92 -9.95 -8.02
CA ASP A 524 -9.73 -10.67 -9.03
C ASP A 524 -8.92 -11.66 -9.89
N PHE A 525 -7.64 -11.87 -9.58
CA PHE A 525 -6.71 -12.55 -10.48
C PHE A 525 -5.87 -13.64 -9.82
N LEU A 526 -5.49 -13.51 -8.53
CA LEU A 526 -4.79 -14.58 -7.83
C LEU A 526 -5.78 -15.62 -7.32
N ASP A 527 -5.49 -16.86 -7.68
CA ASP A 527 -6.09 -18.04 -7.09
C ASP A 527 -5.54 -18.29 -5.69
N GLU A 528 -6.23 -19.15 -4.95
CA GLU A 528 -5.80 -19.67 -3.66
C GLU A 528 -4.48 -20.42 -3.75
N GLU A 529 -3.62 -20.20 -2.76
CA GLU A 529 -2.32 -20.84 -2.61
C GLU A 529 -2.15 -21.35 -1.18
N ARG A 530 -1.33 -22.38 -1.01
CA ARG A 530 -1.14 -23.11 0.26
C ARG A 530 -0.59 -22.28 1.43
N MET A 531 0.09 -21.19 1.13
CA MET A 531 0.75 -20.37 2.14
C MET A 531 0.36 -18.92 1.88
N PRO A 532 0.18 -18.11 2.94
CA PRO A 532 -0.11 -16.70 2.77
C PRO A 532 1.07 -15.97 2.12
N ARG A 533 0.75 -14.89 1.41
CA ARG A 533 1.73 -14.14 0.61
C ARG A 533 1.56 -12.64 0.75
N ALA A 534 2.70 -11.96 0.85
CA ALA A 534 2.81 -10.51 0.88
C ALA A 534 3.26 -9.96 -0.47
N PHE A 535 2.57 -8.92 -0.95
CA PHE A 535 2.89 -8.16 -2.14
C PHE A 535 3.08 -6.70 -1.79
N ARG A 536 4.13 -6.07 -2.35
CA ARG A 536 4.44 -4.66 -2.07
C ARG A 536 4.36 -3.82 -3.33
N CYS A 537 3.58 -2.77 -3.27
CA CYS A 537 3.52 -1.75 -4.30
C CYS A 537 3.51 -0.36 -3.66
N LYS A 538 3.59 0.67 -4.49
CA LYS A 538 3.44 2.06 -4.04
C LYS A 538 2.59 2.88 -4.96
N ILE A 539 1.90 3.84 -4.36
CA ILE A 539 1.15 4.90 -5.02
C ILE A 539 2.01 6.15 -4.96
N ILE A 540 2.31 6.72 -6.12
CA ILE A 540 3.16 7.90 -6.25
C ILE A 540 2.31 9.04 -6.77
N VAL A 541 2.32 10.15 -6.04
CA VAL A 541 1.69 11.40 -6.47
C VAL A 541 2.71 12.27 -7.18
N ARG A 542 2.37 12.78 -8.37
CA ARG A 542 3.29 13.57 -9.19
C ARG A 542 2.74 14.93 -9.57
N GLY A 543 3.61 15.94 -9.56
CA GLY A 543 3.37 17.26 -10.11
C GLY A 543 3.71 17.31 -11.60
N ASN A 544 2.77 17.84 -12.40
CA ASN A 544 2.83 17.94 -13.86
C ASN A 544 3.24 16.63 -14.56
N ARG A 545 2.84 15.48 -14.00
CA ARG A 545 3.14 14.14 -14.51
C ARG A 545 4.60 13.70 -14.47
N THR A 546 5.52 14.54 -13.96
CA THR A 546 6.97 14.26 -14.00
C THR A 546 7.63 14.25 -12.63
N THR A 547 7.22 15.15 -11.73
CA THR A 547 7.90 15.36 -10.44
C THR A 547 7.23 14.54 -9.36
N ASN A 548 7.94 13.64 -8.70
CA ASN A 548 7.41 12.90 -7.54
C ASN A 548 7.32 13.84 -6.33
N LEU A 549 6.13 13.93 -5.73
CA LEU A 549 5.85 14.82 -4.60
C LEU A 549 5.83 14.05 -3.28
N ASP A 550 5.11 12.93 -3.26
CA ASP A 550 4.96 12.04 -2.11
C ASP A 550 4.59 10.65 -2.61
N GLU A 551 4.86 9.63 -1.80
CA GLU A 551 4.50 8.25 -2.09
C GLU A 551 4.00 7.53 -0.85
N LYS A 552 3.18 6.50 -1.06
CA LYS A 552 2.68 5.61 -0.01
C LYS A 552 2.93 4.18 -0.46
N GLU A 553 3.67 3.45 0.36
CA GLU A 553 3.80 2.00 0.21
C GLU A 553 2.52 1.33 0.72
N VAL A 554 2.11 0.30 0.01
CA VAL A 554 0.97 -0.55 0.34
C VAL A 554 1.46 -1.98 0.35
N LEU A 555 1.34 -2.61 1.52
CA LEU A 555 1.50 -4.04 1.69
C LEU A 555 0.15 -4.72 1.51
N ILE A 556 0.09 -5.70 0.63
CA ILE A 556 -1.12 -6.48 0.34
C ILE A 556 -0.84 -7.89 0.77
N ILE A 557 -1.61 -8.38 1.73
CA ILE A 557 -1.55 -9.76 2.19
C ILE A 557 -2.71 -10.51 1.55
N VAL A 558 -2.39 -11.65 0.98
CA VAL A 558 -3.38 -12.62 0.51
C VAL A 558 -3.21 -13.84 1.43
N PRO A 559 -4.29 -14.30 2.10
CA PRO A 559 -4.24 -15.46 3.00
C PRO A 559 -3.73 -16.74 2.33
N GLY A 560 -3.58 -17.82 3.11
CA GLY A 560 -3.34 -19.17 2.61
C GLY A 560 -4.62 -20.00 2.48
N GLU A 561 -4.50 -21.22 1.95
CA GLU A 561 -5.52 -22.26 2.07
C GLU A 561 -5.50 -22.80 3.50
N ILE A 562 -6.63 -22.68 4.21
CA ILE A 562 -6.80 -23.20 5.56
C ILE A 562 -6.85 -24.73 5.54
N GLY A 563 -6.21 -25.37 6.52
CA GLY A 563 -6.18 -26.82 6.68
C GLY A 563 -5.22 -27.55 5.73
N PHE A 564 -4.31 -26.83 5.07
CA PHE A 564 -3.36 -27.46 4.13
C PHE A 564 -2.33 -28.37 4.82
N LEU A 565 -2.03 -28.13 6.10
CA LEU A 565 -0.99 -28.88 6.82
C LEU A 565 -1.50 -30.15 7.54
N GLY A 566 -2.80 -30.45 7.46
CA GLY A 566 -3.43 -31.69 7.95
C GLY A 566 -2.91 -32.96 7.28
#